data_AF-A0A101V414-F1
#
_entry.id   AF-A0A101V414-F1
#
_cell.length_a   1.000
_cell.length_b   1.000
_cell.length_c   1.000
_cell.angle_alpha   90.00
_cell.angle_beta   90.00
_cell.angle_gamma   90.00
#
_symmetry.space_group_name_H-M   'P 1'
#
loop_
_entity.id
_entity.type
_entity.pdbx_description
1 polymer ?
#
loop_
_entity_poly.entity_id
_entity_poly.type
_entity_poly.pdbx_seq_one_letter_code
_entity_poly.pdbx_strand_id
1 'polypeptide(L)'
;MSRDRHRSLLALASLAVILAGVSFVFWATRDVRGGDCLVAVSRISAVGSEPPAGRELEELARRAYEEAVADGRCEAPGPRWREWFD
;
A
#
# COMPACT_ATOMS: atom_id res chain seq x y z
N MET A 1 1.54 -40.06 26.71
CA MET A 1 0.46 -39.37 25.97
C MET A 1 0.34 -37.86 26.26
N SER A 2 0.46 -37.35 27.50
CA SER A 2 0.35 -35.90 27.79
C SER A 2 1.51 -35.03 27.22
N ARG A 3 2.75 -35.55 27.25
CA ARG A 3 3.96 -34.81 26.85
C ARG A 3 4.04 -34.49 25.35
N ASP A 4 3.52 -35.37 24.51
CA ASP A 4 3.50 -35.16 23.04
C ASP A 4 2.46 -34.13 22.62
N ARG A 5 1.31 -34.11 23.30
CA ARG A 5 0.28 -33.08 23.13
C ARG A 5 0.77 -31.70 23.55
N HIS A 6 1.57 -31.60 24.61
CA HIS A 6 2.14 -30.32 25.03
C HIS A 6 3.22 -29.82 24.05
N ARG A 7 4.03 -30.71 23.49
CA ARG A 7 5.01 -30.35 22.44
C ARG A 7 4.34 -29.92 21.15
N SER A 8 3.29 -30.60 20.72
CA SER A 8 2.56 -30.21 19.50
C SER A 8 1.84 -28.88 19.67
N LEU A 9 1.26 -28.59 20.84
CA LEU A 9 0.67 -27.28 21.15
C LEU A 9 1.71 -26.16 21.13
N LEU A 10 2.90 -26.39 21.71
CA LEU A 10 4.00 -25.41 21.66
C LEU A 10 4.47 -25.18 20.23
N ALA A 11 4.59 -26.23 19.43
CA ALA A 11 4.97 -26.12 18.02
C ALA A 11 3.95 -25.29 17.21
N LEU A 12 2.66 -25.54 17.41
CA LEU A 12 1.58 -24.77 16.77
C LEU A 12 1.57 -23.31 17.22
N ALA A 13 1.77 -23.05 18.51
CA ALA A 13 1.86 -21.70 19.03
C ALA A 13 3.06 -20.95 18.43
N SER A 14 4.22 -21.59 18.35
CA SER A 14 5.40 -20.98 17.71
C SER A 14 5.17 -20.71 16.23
N LEU A 15 4.51 -21.63 15.51
CA LEU A 15 4.19 -21.43 14.09
C LEU A 15 3.23 -20.25 13.90
N ALA A 16 2.21 -20.12 14.75
CA ALA A 16 1.26 -19.01 14.69
C ALA A 16 1.95 -17.66 14.92
N VAL A 17 2.87 -17.58 15.90
CA VAL A 17 3.64 -16.36 16.17
C VAL A 17 4.53 -16.01 14.97
N ILE A 18 5.20 -16.99 14.37
CA ILE A 18 6.04 -16.77 13.19
C ILE A 18 5.18 -16.25 12.03
N LEU A 19 4.04 -16.88 11.74
CA LEU A 19 3.14 -16.46 10.67
C LEU A 19 2.63 -15.03 10.90
N ALA A 20 2.17 -14.73 12.11
CA ALA A 20 1.71 -13.39 12.45
C ALA A 20 2.82 -12.34 12.28
N GLY A 21 4.04 -12.65 12.74
CA GLY A 21 5.20 -11.79 12.58
C GLY A 21 5.55 -11.54 11.11
N VAL A 22 5.60 -12.59 10.29
CA VAL A 22 5.89 -12.47 8.85
C VAL A 22 4.80 -11.69 8.12
N SER A 23 3.53 -11.96 8.41
CA SER A 23 2.41 -11.21 7.82
C SER A 23 2.45 -9.73 8.21
N PHE A 24 2.76 -9.43 9.47
CA PHE A 24 2.89 -8.06 9.94
C PHE A 24 4.05 -7.34 9.26
N VAL A 25 5.24 -7.95 9.21
CA VAL A 25 6.41 -7.37 8.53
C VAL A 25 6.10 -7.13 7.06
N PHE A 26 5.52 -8.11 6.37
CA PHE A 26 5.14 -7.97 4.97
C PHE A 26 4.15 -6.81 4.75
N TRP A 27 3.15 -6.69 5.62
CA TRP A 27 2.20 -5.59 5.57
C TRP A 27 2.86 -4.25 5.87
N ALA A 28 3.80 -4.18 6.81
CA ALA A 28 4.49 -2.97 7.21
C ALA A 28 5.50 -2.49 6.15
N THR A 29 6.12 -3.40 5.40
CA THR A 29 7.08 -3.07 4.33
C THR A 29 6.44 -2.81 2.97
N ARG A 30 5.11 -2.95 2.84
CA ARG A 30 4.40 -2.62 1.60
C ARG A 30 4.43 -1.11 1.39
N ASP A 31 4.77 -0.72 0.17
CA ASP A 31 4.73 0.69 -0.23
C ASP A 31 3.30 1.22 -0.24
N VAL A 32 3.12 2.37 0.40
CA VAL A 32 1.90 3.16 0.38
C VAL A 32 2.23 4.56 -0.11
N ARG A 33 1.29 5.18 -0.82
CA ARG A 33 1.40 6.60 -1.16
C ARG A 33 1.24 7.40 0.12
N GLY A 34 2.22 8.26 0.45
CA GLY A 34 2.18 9.08 1.65
C GLY A 34 0.93 9.97 1.67
N GLY A 35 0.37 10.16 2.87
CA GLY A 35 -0.96 10.78 3.06
C GLY A 35 -1.14 12.21 2.55
N ASP A 36 -0.06 12.95 2.30
CA ASP A 36 -0.12 14.41 2.12
C ASP A 36 -0.08 14.88 0.65
N CYS A 37 0.22 14.00 -0.31
CA CYS A 37 0.25 14.38 -1.72
C CYS A 37 -1.14 14.26 -2.38
N LEU A 38 -1.85 15.39 -2.46
CA LEU A 38 -3.07 15.53 -3.25
C LEU A 38 -2.75 16.05 -4.65
N VAL A 39 -3.01 15.24 -5.67
CA VAL A 39 -2.83 15.63 -7.08
C VAL A 39 -4.18 15.91 -7.72
N ALA A 40 -4.41 17.17 -8.11
CA ALA A 40 -5.59 17.55 -8.89
C ALA A 40 -5.31 17.36 -10.38
N VAL A 41 -6.13 16.56 -11.05
CA VAL A 41 -6.04 16.32 -12.50
C VAL A 41 -7.21 17.01 -13.19
N SER A 42 -6.92 17.99 -14.05
CA SER A 42 -7.91 18.60 -14.94
C SER A 42 -7.67 18.12 -16.37
N ARG A 43 -8.66 17.47 -16.99
CA ARG A 43 -8.63 17.08 -18.40
C ARG A 43 -9.75 17.79 -19.15
N ILE A 44 -9.41 18.43 -20.25
CA ILE A 44 -10.39 19.01 -21.16
C ILE A 44 -10.74 17.95 -22.20
N SER A 45 -12.02 17.56 -22.24
CA SER A 45 -12.55 16.64 -23.24
C SER A 45 -13.23 17.42 -24.37
N ALA A 46 -13.20 16.88 -25.59
CA ALA A 46 -13.86 17.51 -26.74
C ALA A 46 -15.39 17.50 -26.58
N VAL A 47 -16.06 18.49 -27.18
CA VAL A 47 -17.53 18.56 -27.15
C VAL A 47 -18.13 17.30 -27.77
N GLY A 48 -18.96 16.58 -27.00
CA GLY A 48 -19.59 15.33 -27.40
C GLY A 48 -18.81 14.05 -27.06
N SER A 49 -17.64 14.16 -26.43
CA SER A 49 -16.93 12.99 -25.88
C SER A 49 -17.39 12.68 -24.46
N GLU A 50 -17.44 11.39 -24.13
CA GLU A 50 -17.78 10.93 -22.79
C GLU A 50 -16.62 11.25 -21.82
N PRO A 51 -16.90 11.76 -20.61
CA PRO A 51 -15.86 11.98 -19.62
C PRO A 51 -15.20 10.65 -19.22
N PRO A 52 -13.88 10.66 -18.94
CA PRO A 52 -13.20 9.48 -18.43
C PRO A 52 -13.88 9.03 -17.13
N ALA A 53 -14.12 7.74 -16.99
CA ALA A 53 -14.81 7.17 -15.84
C ALA A 53 -14.04 5.97 -15.28
N GLY A 54 -14.22 5.74 -13.97
CA GLY A 54 -13.66 4.58 -13.26
C GLY A 54 -12.16 4.38 -13.51
N ARG A 55 -11.82 3.26 -14.15
CA ARG A 55 -10.44 2.83 -14.39
C ARG A 55 -9.60 3.83 -15.18
N GLU A 56 -10.19 4.54 -16.14
CA GLU A 56 -9.44 5.53 -16.93
C GLU A 56 -9.03 6.74 -16.06
N LEU A 57 -9.91 7.19 -15.18
CA LEU A 57 -9.58 8.22 -14.19
C LEU A 57 -8.50 7.75 -13.23
N GLU A 58 -8.55 6.49 -12.79
CA GLU A 58 -7.57 5.93 -11.87
C GLU A 58 -6.18 5.81 -12.52
N GLU A 59 -6.12 5.45 -13.80
CA GLU A 59 -4.88 5.44 -14.58
C GLU A 59 -4.33 6.85 -14.85
N LEU A 60 -5.20 7.85 -15.05
CA LEU A 60 -4.80 9.25 -15.16
C LEU A 60 -4.26 9.79 -13.83
N ALA A 61 -4.96 9.54 -12.73
CA ALA A 61 -4.53 9.94 -11.39
C ALA A 61 -3.19 9.30 -11.01
N ARG A 62 -2.99 8.01 -11.34
CA ARG A 62 -1.71 7.32 -11.13
C ARG A 62 -0.57 7.98 -11.90
N ARG A 63 -0.76 8.27 -13.20
CA ARG A 63 0.29 8.92 -14.01
C ARG A 63 0.62 10.31 -13.51
N ALA A 64 -0.39 11.11 -13.17
CA ALA A 64 -0.17 12.45 -12.62
C ALA A 64 0.58 12.41 -11.28
N TYR A 65 0.31 11.40 -10.44
CA TYR A 65 1.06 11.18 -9.21
C TYR A 65 2.53 10.82 -9.49
N GLU A 66 2.79 9.90 -10.42
CA GLU A 66 4.15 9.51 -10.81
C GLU A 66 4.96 10.70 -11.36
N GLU A 67 4.32 11.55 -12.15
CA GLU A 67 4.91 12.80 -12.65
C GLU A 67 5.19 13.79 -11.51
N ALA A 68 4.24 13.99 -10.59
CA ALA A 68 4.45 14.86 -9.42
C ALA A 68 5.61 14.38 -8.52
N VAL A 69 5.81 13.06 -8.40
CA VAL A 69 6.97 12.48 -7.70
C VAL A 69 8.26 12.75 -8.48
N ALA A 70 8.27 12.57 -9.80
CA ALA A 70 9.43 12.84 -10.64
C ALA A 70 9.84 14.32 -10.61
N ASP A 71 8.87 15.23 -10.52
CA ASP A 71 9.06 16.68 -10.38
C ASP A 71 9.50 17.10 -8.97
N GLY A 72 9.56 16.17 -8.01
CA GLY A 72 9.86 16.47 -6.60
C GLY A 72 8.76 17.24 -5.88
N ARG A 73 7.54 17.31 -6.45
CA ARG A 73 6.36 17.94 -5.82
C ARG A 73 5.70 17.01 -4.80
N CYS A 74 5.90 15.70 -4.94
CA CYS A 74 5.38 14.69 -4.03
C CYS A 74 6.45 13.70 -3.62
N GLU A 75 6.26 13.12 -2.44
CA GLU A 75 7.16 12.10 -1.93
C GLU A 75 6.88 10.75 -2.60
N ALA A 76 7.96 10.02 -2.89
CA ALA A 76 7.86 8.68 -3.44
C ALA A 76 7.10 7.76 -2.46
N PRO A 77 6.31 6.81 -2.96
CA PRO A 77 5.67 5.83 -2.11
C PRO A 77 6.75 5.07 -1.33
N GLY A 78 6.50 4.89 -0.03
CA GLY A 78 7.45 4.30 0.88
C GLY A 78 6.78 3.29 1.80
N PRO A 79 7.58 2.52 2.56
CA PRO A 79 7.02 1.48 3.39
C PRO A 79 6.15 2.09 4.49
N ARG A 80 4.99 1.48 4.74
CA ARG A 80 4.01 2.00 5.70
C ARG A 80 4.57 2.30 7.08
N TRP A 81 5.55 1.52 7.57
CA TRP A 81 6.15 1.76 8.88
C TRP A 81 6.83 3.12 9.02
N ARG A 82 7.18 3.78 7.91
CA ARG A 82 7.83 5.10 7.90
C ARG A 82 6.98 6.16 8.61
N GLU A 83 5.66 6.13 8.41
CA GLU A 83 4.69 7.03 9.04
C GLU A 83 4.64 6.92 10.58
N TRP A 84 5.24 5.89 11.20
CA TRP A 84 5.28 5.76 12.66
C TRP A 84 6.38 6.59 13.31
N PHE A 85 7.35 7.05 12.52
CA PHE A 85 8.55 7.72 13.00
C PHE A 85 8.65 9.19 12.55
N ASP A 86 7.77 9.62 11.65
CA ASP A 86 7.58 11.01 11.24
C ASP A 86 6.60 11.73 12.19
#